data_AF-A0A7C2WEG4-F1
#
_entry.id   AF-A0A7C2WEG4-F1
#
_cell.length_a   1.000
_cell.length_b   1.000
_cell.length_c   1.000
_cell.angle_alpha   90.00
_cell.angle_beta   90.00
_cell.angle_gamma   90.00
#
_symmetry.space_group_name_H-M   'P 1'
#
loop_
_entity.id
_entity.type
_entity.pdbx_description
1 polymer ?
#
loop_
_entity_poly.entity_id
_entity_poly.type
_entity_poly.pdbx_seq_one_letter_code
_entity_poly.pdbx_strand_id
1 'polypeptide(L)'
;AVLTLISSCCSTATTYKLMHEKGFDPDKRRLVLLVATADDVVAITLLALLPQISRGYVSLFEALRSVLFSLVVAVILVVIGVTLIRPLFARIVRPDEFGLAVSISLSFAYALVSRTAGLSPALGAFAAGLALSAHPKAPEMGRLMRPVTEMFLIVFFVVMGFNANVATMTPYLLGLALLIGALIVFVRFVAFSTSSWIVSGYGLKGALEMGFFAMTVSEFGLIIAYEASRLNATAQPVMMIAVLSMIFATIASSILTRDFEQYAERFSSIVPVPIRLFGDQVSSYINKALEGRISLAVREALIRVLGESASMIVVAFIASSALYVVDSFLSYPHNMVFTFIIIAAAVLLAFEILRRIRSHADFLCQEFLCKSGISDPRTKKLLSSLMFISLTALAALLATLVASKYVEDVINRVIGFDVGHLVASLIIVGLLTLAMWSVISRLRKLALVVRGKGT
;
A
#
# COMPACT_ATOMS: atom_id res chain seq x y z
N ALA A 1 6.28 8.71 -0.95
CA ALA A 1 4.90 8.58 -0.43
C ALA A 1 3.88 8.39 -1.56
N VAL A 2 3.56 9.41 -2.37
CA VAL A 2 2.49 9.33 -3.40
C VAL A 2 2.70 8.19 -4.41
N LEU A 3 3.92 7.99 -4.92
CA LEU A 3 4.25 6.87 -5.83
C LEU A 3 4.04 5.49 -5.19
N THR A 4 4.37 5.34 -3.91
CA THR A 4 4.13 4.09 -3.15
C THR A 4 2.64 3.77 -3.09
N LEU A 5 1.80 4.80 -2.99
CA LEU A 5 0.36 4.66 -2.87
C LEU A 5 -0.27 4.31 -4.21
N ILE A 6 0.19 4.95 -5.28
CA ILE A 6 -0.13 4.57 -6.67
C ILE A 6 0.24 3.10 -6.90
N SER A 7 1.40 2.64 -6.44
CA SER A 7 1.82 1.24 -6.56
C SER A 7 0.99 0.25 -5.73
N SER A 8 0.34 0.72 -4.68
CA SER A 8 -0.41 -0.14 -3.75
C SER A 8 -1.82 -0.47 -4.23
N CYS A 9 -2.41 0.32 -5.13
CA CYS A 9 -3.83 0.16 -5.47
C CYS A 9 -4.02 -0.76 -6.69
N CYS A 10 -4.81 -1.83 -6.54
CA CYS A 10 -5.24 -2.71 -7.64
C CYS A 10 -6.51 -2.17 -8.31
N SER A 11 -6.65 -2.25 -9.64
CA SER A 11 -7.97 -2.02 -10.27
C SER A 11 -8.86 -3.25 -10.08
N THR A 12 -9.81 -3.19 -9.14
CA THR A 12 -10.77 -4.27 -8.88
C THR A 12 -11.60 -4.62 -10.12
N ALA A 13 -12.09 -3.62 -10.85
CA ALA A 13 -12.93 -3.81 -12.04
C ALA A 13 -12.18 -4.51 -13.18
N THR A 14 -10.97 -4.04 -13.49
CA THR A 14 -10.15 -4.61 -14.57
C THR A 14 -9.69 -6.02 -14.22
N THR A 15 -9.21 -6.25 -13.00
CA THR A 15 -8.82 -7.58 -12.53
C THR A 15 -9.98 -8.57 -12.58
N TYR A 16 -11.18 -8.17 -12.10
CA TYR A 16 -12.37 -9.02 -12.13
C TYR A 16 -12.71 -9.46 -13.56
N LYS A 17 -12.78 -8.51 -14.48
CA LYS A 17 -13.12 -8.78 -15.88
C LYS A 17 -12.12 -9.73 -16.52
N LEU A 18 -10.83 -9.47 -16.31
CA LEU A 18 -9.74 -10.29 -16.85
C LEU A 18 -9.77 -11.72 -16.30
N MET A 19 -9.98 -11.89 -14.99
CA MET A 19 -10.12 -13.21 -14.35
C MET A 19 -11.36 -13.96 -14.82
N HIS A 20 -12.48 -13.26 -15.01
CA HIS A 20 -13.73 -13.86 -15.47
C HIS A 20 -13.61 -14.34 -16.93
N GLU A 21 -13.06 -13.51 -17.83
CA GLU A 21 -12.85 -13.85 -19.24
C GLU A 21 -11.88 -15.01 -19.43
N LYS A 22 -10.85 -15.11 -18.59
CA LYS A 22 -9.84 -16.18 -18.64
C LYS A 22 -10.24 -17.45 -17.88
N GLY A 23 -11.43 -17.50 -17.30
CA GLY A 23 -11.90 -18.67 -16.56
C GLY A 23 -11.04 -18.99 -15.33
N PHE A 24 -10.47 -17.97 -14.69
CA PHE A 24 -9.57 -18.15 -13.55
C PHE A 24 -10.27 -18.85 -12.38
N ASP A 25 -9.50 -19.61 -11.59
CA ASP A 25 -9.99 -20.38 -10.46
C ASP A 25 -10.87 -19.52 -9.51
N PRO A 26 -12.08 -19.97 -9.15
CA PRO A 26 -13.00 -19.18 -8.32
C PRO A 26 -12.48 -18.81 -6.94
N ASP A 27 -11.73 -19.69 -6.29
CA ASP A 27 -11.24 -19.49 -4.93
C ASP A 27 -10.05 -18.53 -4.92
N LYS A 28 -9.11 -18.70 -5.87
CA LYS A 28 -8.02 -17.74 -6.10
C LYS A 28 -8.57 -16.37 -6.49
N ARG A 29 -9.57 -16.31 -7.39
CA ARG A 29 -10.24 -15.07 -7.79
C ARG A 29 -10.83 -14.34 -6.58
N ARG A 30 -11.55 -15.05 -5.71
CA ARG A 30 -12.14 -14.46 -4.50
C ARG A 30 -11.08 -13.83 -3.60
N LEU A 31 -9.93 -14.48 -3.43
CA LEU A 31 -8.83 -13.96 -2.61
C LEU A 31 -8.27 -12.66 -3.20
N VAL A 32 -7.96 -12.63 -4.49
CA VAL A 32 -7.42 -11.43 -5.14
C VAL A 32 -8.41 -10.26 -5.07
N LEU A 33 -9.70 -10.52 -5.30
CA LEU A 33 -10.74 -9.48 -5.21
C LEU A 33 -10.91 -8.95 -3.79
N LEU A 34 -10.78 -9.80 -2.76
CA LEU A 34 -10.85 -9.39 -1.37
C LEU A 34 -9.70 -8.46 -1.00
N VAL A 35 -8.48 -8.78 -1.44
CA VAL A 35 -7.30 -7.91 -1.24
C VAL A 35 -7.47 -6.61 -2.02
N ALA A 36 -7.87 -6.66 -3.28
CA ALA A 36 -8.07 -5.47 -4.11
C ALA A 36 -9.16 -4.53 -3.53
N THR A 37 -10.23 -5.08 -2.94
CA THR A 37 -11.26 -4.28 -2.25
C THR A 37 -10.70 -3.62 -1.00
N ALA A 38 -9.83 -4.30 -0.26
CA ALA A 38 -9.15 -3.71 0.90
C ALA A 38 -8.20 -2.57 0.49
N ASP A 39 -7.47 -2.74 -0.62
CA ASP A 39 -6.62 -1.69 -1.21
C ASP A 39 -7.44 -0.44 -1.56
N ASP A 40 -8.63 -0.61 -2.14
CA ASP A 40 -9.52 0.51 -2.50
C ASP A 40 -9.96 1.32 -1.25
N VAL A 41 -10.28 0.65 -0.14
CA VAL A 41 -10.61 1.32 1.13
C VAL A 41 -9.43 2.15 1.66
N VAL A 42 -8.21 1.60 1.58
CA VAL A 42 -6.99 2.33 1.97
C VAL A 42 -6.77 3.54 1.06
N ALA A 43 -6.95 3.38 -0.25
CA ALA A 43 -6.81 4.45 -1.24
C ALA A 43 -7.79 5.61 -0.98
N ILE A 44 -9.05 5.29 -0.71
CA ILE A 44 -10.09 6.29 -0.41
C ILE A 44 -9.81 7.00 0.91
N THR A 45 -9.42 6.27 1.95
CA THR A 45 -9.06 6.86 3.24
C THR A 45 -7.93 7.86 3.06
N LEU A 46 -6.92 7.51 2.28
CA LEU A 46 -5.81 8.40 2.00
C LEU A 46 -6.19 9.61 1.14
N LEU A 47 -7.06 9.45 0.13
CA LEU A 47 -7.60 10.58 -0.65
C LEU A 47 -8.25 11.63 0.27
N ALA A 48 -8.90 11.20 1.36
CA ALA A 48 -9.45 12.09 2.37
C ALA A 48 -8.38 12.88 3.16
N LEU A 49 -7.16 12.34 3.24
CA LEU A 49 -6.04 12.93 3.98
C LEU A 49 -5.13 13.79 3.10
N LEU A 50 -5.17 13.60 1.78
CA LEU A 50 -4.26 14.24 0.84
C LEU A 50 -4.27 15.79 0.90
N PRO A 51 -5.44 16.49 0.97
CA PRO A 51 -5.49 17.94 1.13
C PRO A 51 -4.84 18.46 2.41
N GLN A 52 -4.73 17.60 3.42
CA GLN A 52 -4.19 17.97 4.72
C GLN A 52 -2.69 17.71 4.75
N ILE A 53 -2.24 16.62 4.13
CA ILE A 53 -0.82 16.35 3.88
C ILE A 53 -0.20 17.48 3.03
N SER A 54 -0.93 17.99 2.04
CA SER A 54 -0.43 19.04 1.14
C SER A 54 -0.30 20.41 1.79
N ARG A 55 -1.11 20.72 2.80
CA ARG A 55 -1.00 21.97 3.58
C ARG A 55 0.27 22.02 4.43
N GLY A 56 1.04 20.93 4.46
CA GLY A 56 2.35 20.90 5.10
C GLY A 56 2.27 21.11 6.60
N TYR A 57 1.22 20.59 7.27
CA TYR A 57 1.10 20.78 8.72
C TYR A 57 2.36 20.28 9.41
N VAL A 58 3.01 21.24 10.05
CA VAL A 58 4.34 21.09 10.65
C VAL A 58 4.22 20.41 12.02
N SER A 59 3.02 20.42 12.62
CA SER A 59 2.77 19.83 13.94
C SER A 59 1.94 18.55 13.85
N LEU A 60 2.40 17.49 14.56
CA LEU A 60 1.68 16.22 14.68
C LEU A 60 0.26 16.39 15.23
N PHE A 61 0.05 17.37 16.12
CA PHE A 61 -1.25 17.64 16.69
C PHE A 61 -2.24 18.16 15.63
N GLU A 62 -1.81 19.03 14.73
CA GLU A 62 -2.65 19.49 13.61
C GLU A 62 -2.84 18.40 12.56
N ALA A 63 -1.81 17.62 12.25
CA ALA A 63 -1.92 16.48 11.35
C ALA A 63 -2.90 15.43 11.91
N LEU A 64 -2.80 15.06 13.19
CA LEU A 64 -3.67 14.09 13.83
C LEU A 64 -5.10 14.62 14.00
N ARG A 65 -5.27 15.88 14.42
CA ARG A 65 -6.56 16.56 14.45
C ARG A 65 -7.21 16.57 13.08
N SER A 66 -6.42 16.81 12.04
CA SER A 66 -6.91 16.85 10.68
C SER A 66 -7.27 15.47 10.14
N VAL A 67 -6.48 14.44 10.42
CA VAL A 67 -6.78 13.05 10.06
C VAL A 67 -8.06 12.60 10.76
N LEU A 68 -8.17 12.89 12.07
CA LEU A 68 -9.34 12.57 12.87
C LEU A 68 -10.57 13.33 12.34
N PHE A 69 -10.43 14.60 12.00
CA PHE A 69 -11.50 15.38 11.38
C PHE A 69 -11.97 14.77 10.05
N SER A 70 -11.03 14.45 9.14
CA SER A 70 -11.35 13.79 7.87
C SER A 70 -12.08 12.47 8.08
N LEU A 71 -11.62 11.64 9.02
CA LEU A 71 -12.24 10.36 9.36
C LEU A 71 -13.63 10.54 9.97
N VAL A 72 -13.79 11.47 10.90
CA VAL A 72 -15.09 11.78 11.54
C VAL A 72 -16.08 12.27 10.50
N VAL A 73 -15.70 13.19 9.61
CA VAL A 73 -16.57 13.66 8.53
C VAL A 73 -16.93 12.52 7.58
N ALA A 74 -15.98 11.66 7.21
CA ALA A 74 -16.26 10.48 6.38
C ALA A 74 -17.28 9.55 7.04
N VAL A 75 -17.09 9.23 8.32
CA VAL A 75 -18.01 8.41 9.11
C VAL A 75 -19.38 9.07 9.22
N ILE A 76 -19.45 10.38 9.48
CA ILE A 76 -20.71 11.12 9.54
C ILE A 76 -21.45 11.04 8.20
N LEU A 77 -20.76 11.26 7.07
CA LEU A 77 -21.37 11.16 5.74
C LEU A 77 -21.96 9.76 5.49
N VAL A 78 -21.23 8.70 5.85
CA VAL A 78 -21.70 7.33 5.74
C VAL A 78 -22.89 7.07 6.67
N VAL A 79 -22.81 7.51 7.93
CA VAL A 79 -23.89 7.34 8.92
C VAL A 79 -25.14 8.08 8.46
N ILE A 80 -25.05 9.34 8.03
CA ILE A 80 -26.18 10.09 7.46
C ILE A 80 -26.74 9.36 6.24
N GLY A 81 -25.86 8.81 5.40
CA GLY A 81 -26.26 8.03 4.24
C GLY A 81 -27.08 6.80 4.60
N VAL A 82 -26.61 6.01 5.56
CA VAL A 82 -27.26 4.77 5.97
C VAL A 82 -28.51 5.01 6.82
N THR A 83 -28.54 6.08 7.63
CA THR A 83 -29.62 6.34 8.60
C THR A 83 -30.73 7.23 8.04
N LEU A 84 -30.39 8.27 7.29
CA LEU A 84 -31.36 9.27 6.80
C LEU A 84 -31.64 9.07 5.32
N ILE A 85 -30.60 8.99 4.49
CA ILE A 85 -30.76 8.94 3.04
C ILE A 85 -31.34 7.59 2.60
N ARG A 86 -30.87 6.47 3.15
CA ARG A 86 -31.36 5.13 2.82
C ARG A 86 -32.89 4.97 2.97
N PRO A 87 -33.53 5.30 4.11
CA PRO A 87 -34.99 5.16 4.22
C PRO A 87 -35.75 6.14 3.33
N LEU A 88 -35.21 7.34 3.08
CA LEU A 88 -35.81 8.30 2.15
C LEU A 88 -35.75 7.79 0.70
N PHE A 89 -34.58 7.30 0.28
CA PHE A 89 -34.38 6.66 -1.02
C PHE A 89 -35.29 5.45 -1.18
N ALA A 90 -35.41 4.60 -0.17
CA ALA A 90 -36.26 3.41 -0.25
C ALA A 90 -37.75 3.72 -0.45
N ARG A 91 -38.21 4.91 -0.04
CA ARG A 91 -39.61 5.35 -0.21
C ARG A 91 -39.86 6.01 -1.56
N ILE A 92 -38.88 6.74 -2.07
CA ILE A 92 -39.06 7.68 -3.20
C ILE A 92 -38.48 7.11 -4.50
N VAL A 93 -37.37 6.38 -4.41
CA VAL A 93 -36.53 6.04 -5.55
C VAL A 93 -36.86 4.65 -6.07
N ARG A 94 -37.25 4.60 -7.34
CA ARG A 94 -37.44 3.36 -8.11
C ARG A 94 -36.23 3.13 -9.01
N PRO A 95 -35.97 1.89 -9.44
CA PRO A 95 -34.91 1.56 -10.40
C PRO A 95 -35.35 1.96 -11.81
N ASP A 96 -35.52 3.25 -12.04
CA ASP A 96 -35.90 3.87 -13.31
C ASP A 96 -35.00 5.08 -13.60
N GLU A 97 -35.24 5.79 -14.70
CA GLU A 97 -34.45 6.95 -15.12
C GLU A 97 -34.45 8.07 -14.06
N PHE A 98 -35.58 8.22 -13.36
CA PHE A 98 -35.69 9.17 -12.26
C PHE A 98 -34.79 8.77 -11.09
N GLY A 99 -34.80 7.49 -10.70
CA GLY A 99 -33.92 7.01 -9.65
C GLY A 99 -32.43 7.06 -9.99
N LEU A 100 -32.08 6.87 -11.27
CA LEU A 100 -30.73 7.10 -11.77
C LEU A 100 -30.33 8.58 -11.59
N ALA A 101 -31.18 9.51 -12.03
CA ALA A 101 -30.95 10.94 -11.88
C ALA A 101 -30.78 11.34 -10.40
N VAL A 102 -31.65 10.86 -9.52
CA VAL A 102 -31.59 11.13 -8.08
C VAL A 102 -30.32 10.55 -7.45
N SER A 103 -29.88 9.36 -7.87
CA SER A 103 -28.63 8.74 -7.41
C SER A 103 -27.40 9.57 -7.81
N ILE A 104 -27.38 10.07 -9.05
CA ILE A 104 -26.31 10.95 -9.55
C ILE A 104 -26.32 12.28 -8.79
N SER A 105 -27.48 12.90 -8.62
CA SER A 105 -27.64 14.16 -7.86
C SER A 105 -27.18 13.99 -6.41
N LEU A 106 -27.50 12.87 -5.77
CA LEU A 106 -27.04 12.57 -4.42
C LEU A 106 -25.51 12.44 -4.35
N SER A 107 -24.90 11.76 -5.34
CA SER A 107 -23.45 11.64 -5.43
C SER A 107 -22.78 13.02 -5.52
N PHE A 108 -23.32 13.92 -6.35
CA PHE A 108 -22.84 15.30 -6.45
C PHE A 108 -23.08 16.10 -5.16
N ALA A 109 -24.22 15.91 -4.48
CA ALA A 109 -24.50 16.57 -3.21
C ALA A 109 -23.48 16.17 -2.13
N TYR A 110 -23.18 14.88 -2.01
CA TYR A 110 -22.16 14.38 -1.10
C TYR A 110 -20.76 14.88 -1.46
N ALA A 111 -20.41 14.88 -2.74
CA ALA A 111 -19.15 15.41 -3.23
C ALA A 111 -18.99 16.91 -2.89
N LEU A 112 -20.07 17.68 -3.01
CA LEU A 112 -20.12 19.09 -2.63
C LEU A 112 -19.92 19.27 -1.14
N VAL A 113 -20.63 18.52 -0.29
CA VAL A 113 -20.46 18.56 1.18
C VAL A 113 -19.01 18.24 1.56
N SER A 114 -18.45 17.17 0.99
CA SER A 114 -17.04 16.79 1.20
C SER A 114 -16.08 17.92 0.83
N ARG A 115 -16.31 18.56 -0.34
CA ARG A 115 -15.51 19.69 -0.79
C ARG A 115 -15.62 20.90 0.15
N THR A 116 -16.81 21.23 0.62
CA THR A 116 -17.02 22.33 1.57
C THR A 116 -16.38 22.07 2.94
N ALA A 117 -16.28 20.80 3.34
CA ALA A 117 -15.53 20.37 4.53
C ALA A 117 -14.00 20.39 4.32
N GLY A 118 -13.51 20.73 3.13
CA GLY A 118 -12.09 20.76 2.81
C GLY A 118 -11.47 19.38 2.52
N LEU A 119 -12.30 18.39 2.18
CA LEU A 119 -11.90 17.03 1.84
C LEU A 119 -11.98 16.81 0.33
N SER A 120 -11.44 15.68 -0.15
CA SER A 120 -11.56 15.29 -1.56
C SER A 120 -13.04 15.05 -1.93
N PRO A 121 -13.53 15.59 -3.06
CA PRO A 121 -14.88 15.31 -3.55
C PRO A 121 -15.15 13.81 -3.77
N ALA A 122 -14.10 13.04 -4.11
CA ALA A 122 -14.20 11.60 -4.35
C ALA A 122 -14.65 10.81 -3.10
N LEU A 123 -14.25 11.27 -1.91
CA LEU A 123 -14.69 10.68 -0.64
C LEU A 123 -16.20 10.80 -0.45
N GLY A 124 -16.77 11.97 -0.75
CA GLY A 124 -18.21 12.21 -0.68
C GLY A 124 -18.96 11.30 -1.64
N ALA A 125 -18.55 11.26 -2.91
CA ALA A 125 -19.15 10.39 -3.92
C ALA A 125 -19.09 8.90 -3.51
N PHE A 126 -17.98 8.45 -2.94
CA PHE A 126 -17.86 7.09 -2.40
C PHE A 126 -18.83 6.82 -1.25
N ALA A 127 -18.94 7.74 -0.29
CA ALA A 127 -19.88 7.62 0.83
C ALA A 127 -21.34 7.57 0.35
N ALA A 128 -21.70 8.33 -0.69
CA ALA A 128 -23.01 8.22 -1.33
C ALA A 128 -23.24 6.82 -1.93
N GLY A 129 -22.26 6.28 -2.66
CA GLY A 129 -22.33 4.93 -3.21
C GLY A 129 -22.51 3.85 -2.12
N LEU A 130 -21.78 3.97 -1.00
CA LEU A 130 -21.90 3.06 0.14
C LEU A 130 -23.27 3.17 0.84
N ALA A 131 -23.83 4.38 0.92
CA ALA A 131 -25.18 4.57 1.45
C ALA A 131 -26.24 3.89 0.58
N LEU A 132 -26.08 3.98 -0.74
CA LEU A 132 -27.01 3.40 -1.72
C LEU A 132 -26.86 1.88 -1.86
N SER A 133 -25.67 1.31 -1.60
CA SER A 133 -25.42 -0.12 -1.76
C SER A 133 -26.23 -0.99 -0.79
N ALA A 134 -26.64 -0.43 0.36
CA ALA A 134 -27.49 -1.10 1.35
C ALA A 134 -28.99 -1.15 0.96
N HIS A 135 -29.37 -0.60 -0.20
CA HIS A 135 -30.74 -0.61 -0.69
C HIS A 135 -31.12 -1.97 -1.33
N PRO A 136 -32.34 -2.50 -1.12
CA PRO A 136 -32.76 -3.79 -1.69
C PRO A 136 -32.65 -3.87 -3.21
N LYS A 137 -32.89 -2.74 -3.90
CA LYS A 137 -32.78 -2.62 -5.37
C LYS A 137 -31.43 -2.08 -5.86
N ALA A 138 -30.41 -2.06 -5.00
CA ALA A 138 -29.07 -1.61 -5.39
C ALA A 138 -28.50 -2.36 -6.63
N PRO A 139 -28.71 -3.68 -6.81
CA PRO A 139 -28.25 -4.37 -8.02
C PRO A 139 -28.89 -3.86 -9.31
N GLU A 140 -30.19 -3.54 -9.28
CA GLU A 140 -30.92 -2.99 -10.43
C GLU A 140 -30.45 -1.57 -10.74
N MET A 141 -30.29 -0.72 -9.71
CA MET A 141 -29.74 0.62 -9.87
C MET A 141 -28.30 0.59 -10.40
N GLY A 142 -27.49 -0.37 -9.96
CA GLY A 142 -26.14 -0.58 -10.46
C GLY A 142 -26.11 -0.93 -11.94
N ARG A 143 -27.09 -1.69 -12.44
CA ARG A 143 -27.23 -1.98 -13.88
C ARG A 143 -27.57 -0.72 -14.68
N LEU A 144 -28.45 0.13 -14.17
CA LEU A 144 -28.80 1.41 -14.80
C LEU A 144 -27.64 2.41 -14.78
N MET A 145 -26.83 2.40 -13.72
CA MET A 145 -25.66 3.27 -13.59
C MET A 145 -24.51 2.83 -14.51
N ARG A 146 -24.44 1.55 -14.89
CA ARG A 146 -23.30 0.97 -15.60
C ARG A 146 -22.93 1.71 -16.90
N PRO A 147 -23.85 2.05 -17.83
CA PRO A 147 -23.50 2.79 -19.04
C PRO A 147 -22.95 4.19 -18.74
N VAL A 148 -23.51 4.85 -17.71
CA VAL A 148 -23.04 6.17 -17.25
C VAL A 148 -21.61 6.05 -16.72
N THR A 149 -21.37 5.09 -15.83
CA THR A 149 -20.02 4.83 -15.29
C THR A 149 -19.02 4.53 -16.41
N GLU A 150 -19.37 3.66 -17.36
CA GLU A 150 -18.50 3.31 -18.49
C GLU A 150 -18.17 4.53 -19.37
N MET A 151 -19.14 5.42 -19.63
CA MET A 151 -18.91 6.68 -20.35
C MET A 151 -17.97 7.62 -19.58
N PHE A 152 -18.22 7.83 -18.28
CA PHE A 152 -17.39 8.73 -17.46
C PHE A 152 -15.98 8.19 -17.23
N LEU A 153 -15.78 6.86 -17.19
CA LEU A 153 -14.44 6.26 -17.13
C LEU A 153 -13.61 6.59 -18.37
N ILE A 154 -14.21 6.55 -19.57
CA ILE A 154 -13.51 6.94 -20.81
C ILE A 154 -13.10 8.41 -20.73
N VAL A 155 -14.02 9.29 -20.36
CA VAL A 155 -13.74 10.73 -20.20
C VAL A 155 -12.65 10.95 -19.14
N PHE A 156 -12.71 10.24 -18.02
CA PHE A 156 -11.71 10.31 -16.95
C PHE A 156 -10.31 10.00 -17.47
N PHE A 157 -10.11 8.88 -18.18
CA PHE A 157 -8.79 8.51 -18.69
C PHE A 157 -8.27 9.50 -19.74
N VAL A 158 -9.14 10.02 -20.61
CA VAL A 158 -8.77 11.05 -21.59
C VAL A 158 -8.31 12.33 -20.88
N VAL A 159 -9.06 12.80 -19.89
CA VAL A 159 -8.71 14.00 -19.11
C VAL A 159 -7.42 13.80 -18.32
N MET A 160 -7.23 12.63 -17.68
CA MET A 160 -5.99 12.34 -16.94
C MET A 160 -4.77 12.26 -17.88
N GLY A 161 -4.94 11.72 -19.08
CA GLY A 161 -3.91 11.71 -20.12
C GLY A 161 -3.49 13.12 -20.53
N PHE A 162 -4.44 14.03 -20.76
CA PHE A 162 -4.13 15.43 -21.07
C PHE A 162 -3.41 16.15 -19.92
N ASN A 163 -3.76 15.84 -18.67
CA ASN A 163 -3.11 16.43 -17.49
C ASN A 163 -1.66 15.96 -17.29
N ALA A 164 -1.26 14.81 -17.85
CA ALA A 164 0.13 14.34 -17.78
C ALA A 164 1.12 15.17 -18.62
N ASN A 165 0.65 16.19 -19.36
CA ASN A 165 1.40 17.18 -20.14
C ASN A 165 2.78 16.69 -20.66
N VAL A 166 2.73 15.78 -21.63
CA VAL A 166 3.93 15.17 -22.24
C VAL A 166 4.85 16.21 -22.89
N ALA A 167 4.28 17.31 -23.39
CA ALA A 167 5.03 18.37 -24.09
C ALA A 167 6.05 19.09 -23.19
N THR A 168 5.84 19.06 -21.87
CA THR A 168 6.76 19.68 -20.89
C THR A 168 7.90 18.76 -20.46
N MET A 169 7.89 17.50 -20.89
CA MET A 169 8.88 16.50 -20.48
C MET A 169 10.02 16.40 -21.50
N THR A 170 11.26 16.51 -21.02
CA THR A 170 12.42 16.16 -21.84
C THR A 170 12.44 14.65 -22.11
N PRO A 171 13.07 14.19 -23.20
CA PRO A 171 13.18 12.75 -23.49
C PRO A 171 13.78 11.95 -22.33
N TYR A 172 14.72 12.55 -21.59
CA TYR A 172 15.32 11.96 -20.40
C TYR A 172 14.30 11.75 -19.27
N LEU A 173 13.50 12.78 -18.94
CA LEU A 173 12.48 12.69 -17.89
C LEU A 173 11.38 11.70 -18.27
N LEU A 174 11.01 11.63 -19.54
CA LEU A 174 10.06 10.64 -20.04
C LEU A 174 10.60 9.21 -19.89
N GLY A 175 11.88 8.99 -20.25
CA GLY A 175 12.55 7.69 -20.07
C GLY A 175 12.63 7.29 -18.59
N LEU A 176 12.96 8.23 -17.70
CA LEU A 176 12.98 8.01 -16.26
C LEU A 176 11.58 7.67 -15.73
N ALA A 177 10.54 8.39 -16.17
CA ALA A 177 9.17 8.14 -15.76
C ALA A 177 8.69 6.75 -16.18
N LEU A 178 9.06 6.31 -17.39
CA LEU A 178 8.77 4.96 -17.89
C LEU A 178 9.49 3.88 -17.07
N LEU A 179 10.77 4.09 -16.76
CA LEU A 179 11.55 3.17 -15.92
C LEU A 179 10.94 3.04 -14.52
N ILE A 180 10.60 4.15 -13.88
CA ILE A 180 9.98 4.15 -12.55
C ILE A 180 8.59 3.51 -12.62
N GLY A 181 7.81 3.80 -13.65
CA GLY A 181 6.49 3.18 -13.86
C GLY A 181 6.59 1.66 -14.01
N ALA A 182 7.55 1.17 -14.79
CA ALA A 182 7.81 -0.27 -14.94
C ALA A 182 8.27 -0.90 -13.62
N LEU A 183 9.14 -0.22 -12.88
CA LEU A 183 9.60 -0.67 -11.57
C LEU A 183 8.45 -0.78 -10.56
N ILE A 184 7.52 0.19 -10.55
CA ILE A 184 6.31 0.16 -9.71
C ILE A 184 5.50 -1.10 -9.97
N VAL A 185 5.22 -1.41 -11.23
CA VAL A 185 4.45 -2.60 -11.63
C VAL A 185 5.20 -3.88 -11.26
N PHE A 186 6.50 -3.91 -11.47
CA PHE A 186 7.34 -5.05 -11.12
C PHE A 186 7.37 -5.31 -9.60
N VAL A 187 7.58 -4.27 -8.80
CA VAL A 187 7.57 -4.37 -7.33
C VAL A 187 6.22 -4.85 -6.84
N ARG A 188 5.11 -4.31 -7.39
CA ARG A 188 3.76 -4.77 -7.06
C ARG A 188 3.58 -6.25 -7.36
N PHE A 189 3.95 -6.69 -8.55
CA PHE A 189 3.87 -8.10 -8.94
C PHE A 189 4.64 -9.01 -7.99
N VAL A 190 5.90 -8.67 -7.68
CA VAL A 190 6.74 -9.47 -6.79
C VAL A 190 6.16 -9.48 -5.37
N ALA A 191 5.72 -8.32 -4.86
CA ALA A 191 5.13 -8.21 -3.53
C ALA A 191 3.85 -9.03 -3.42
N PHE A 192 2.94 -8.91 -4.38
CA PHE A 192 1.67 -9.64 -4.38
C PHE A 192 1.89 -11.14 -4.55
N SER A 193 2.74 -11.56 -5.49
CA SER A 193 3.04 -12.97 -5.74
C SER A 193 3.73 -13.60 -4.53
N THR A 194 4.69 -12.93 -3.91
CA THR A 194 5.40 -13.47 -2.74
C THR A 194 4.48 -13.56 -1.52
N SER A 195 3.66 -12.53 -1.30
CA SER A 195 2.70 -12.52 -0.19
C SER A 195 1.66 -13.61 -0.36
N SER A 196 1.13 -13.75 -1.58
CA SER A 196 0.18 -14.82 -1.91
C SER A 196 0.82 -16.19 -1.76
N TRP A 197 2.06 -16.37 -2.21
CA TRP A 197 2.75 -17.65 -2.08
C TRP A 197 2.87 -18.10 -0.63
N ILE A 198 3.22 -17.18 0.26
CA ILE A 198 3.41 -17.45 1.68
C ILE A 198 2.06 -17.68 2.38
N VAL A 199 1.05 -16.85 2.11
CA VAL A 199 -0.16 -16.78 2.95
C VAL A 199 -1.32 -17.63 2.42
N SER A 200 -1.40 -17.85 1.11
CA SER A 200 -2.62 -18.41 0.49
C SER A 200 -2.69 -19.93 0.38
N GLY A 201 -1.59 -20.66 0.60
CA GLY A 201 -1.56 -22.11 0.43
C GLY A 201 -1.45 -22.62 -1.01
N TYR A 202 -1.60 -21.77 -2.04
CA TYR A 202 -1.68 -22.19 -3.46
C TYR A 202 -0.35 -22.53 -4.16
N GLY A 203 0.77 -22.57 -3.41
CA GLY A 203 2.12 -22.82 -3.94
C GLY A 203 2.63 -21.72 -4.89
N LEU A 204 3.88 -21.82 -5.34
CA LEU A 204 4.52 -20.75 -6.13
C LEU A 204 3.81 -20.48 -7.45
N LYS A 205 3.38 -21.53 -8.16
CA LYS A 205 2.69 -21.40 -9.46
C LYS A 205 1.38 -20.62 -9.29
N GLY A 206 0.50 -21.05 -8.38
CA GLY A 206 -0.77 -20.36 -8.13
C GLY A 206 -0.58 -18.92 -7.64
N ALA A 207 0.48 -18.66 -6.90
CA ALA A 207 0.82 -17.32 -6.45
C ALA A 207 1.27 -16.37 -7.58
N LEU A 208 2.06 -16.88 -8.53
CA LEU A 208 2.46 -16.12 -9.72
C LEU A 208 1.25 -15.84 -10.63
N GLU A 209 0.37 -16.82 -10.81
CA GLU A 209 -0.88 -16.65 -11.57
C GLU A 209 -1.70 -15.50 -10.98
N MET A 210 -1.96 -15.53 -9.66
CA MET A 210 -2.67 -14.44 -8.97
C MET A 210 -1.93 -13.10 -9.11
N GLY A 211 -0.60 -13.11 -9.06
CA GLY A 211 0.23 -11.94 -9.28
C GLY A 211 0.05 -11.29 -10.66
N PHE A 212 -0.02 -12.08 -11.73
CA PHE A 212 -0.22 -11.56 -13.09
C PHE A 212 -1.54 -10.81 -13.25
N PHE A 213 -2.61 -11.31 -12.62
CA PHE A 213 -3.92 -10.63 -12.62
C PHE A 213 -3.93 -9.40 -11.70
N ALA A 214 -3.20 -9.42 -10.59
CA ALA A 214 -3.12 -8.32 -9.63
C ALA A 214 -2.16 -7.17 -10.03
N MET A 215 -1.45 -7.30 -11.17
CA MET A 215 -0.55 -6.28 -11.69
C MET A 215 -1.25 -4.96 -12.06
N THR A 216 -2.55 -5.00 -12.36
CA THR A 216 -3.32 -3.84 -12.82
C THR A 216 -3.32 -2.72 -11.77
N VAL A 217 -2.93 -1.52 -12.17
CA VAL A 217 -2.95 -0.32 -11.31
C VAL A 217 -4.36 0.27 -11.30
N SER A 218 -4.84 0.68 -10.13
CA SER A 218 -6.17 1.24 -9.91
C SER A 218 -6.36 2.64 -10.49
N GLU A 219 -7.59 2.96 -10.89
CA GLU A 219 -8.09 4.29 -11.21
C GLU A 219 -7.88 5.27 -10.06
N PHE A 220 -8.01 4.80 -8.81
CA PHE A 220 -7.76 5.60 -7.62
C PHE A 220 -6.31 6.10 -7.55
N GLY A 221 -5.34 5.35 -8.09
CA GLY A 221 -3.95 5.78 -8.18
C GLY A 221 -3.79 7.06 -9.02
N LEU A 222 -4.50 7.15 -10.16
CA LEU A 222 -4.51 8.36 -10.99
C LEU A 222 -5.23 9.52 -10.30
N ILE A 223 -6.33 9.26 -9.59
CA ILE A 223 -7.04 10.30 -8.83
C ILE A 223 -6.11 10.89 -7.74
N ILE A 224 -5.37 10.03 -7.03
CA ILE A 224 -4.40 10.45 -6.02
C ILE A 224 -3.29 11.29 -6.66
N ALA A 225 -2.72 10.85 -7.79
CA ALA A 225 -1.67 11.59 -8.49
C ALA A 225 -2.16 12.97 -8.95
N TYR A 226 -3.37 13.02 -9.49
CA TYR A 226 -4.00 14.25 -9.96
C TYR A 226 -4.26 15.24 -8.82
N GLU A 227 -4.88 14.78 -7.73
CA GLU A 227 -5.15 15.67 -6.59
C GLU A 227 -3.87 16.09 -5.89
N ALA A 228 -2.86 15.22 -5.80
CA ALA A 228 -1.55 15.59 -5.26
C ALA A 228 -0.89 16.70 -6.10
N SER A 229 -1.00 16.61 -7.43
CA SER A 229 -0.51 17.63 -8.35
C SER A 229 -1.28 18.95 -8.20
N ARG A 230 -2.62 18.91 -8.14
CA ARG A 230 -3.46 20.11 -7.95
C ARG A 230 -3.18 20.85 -6.65
N LEU A 231 -2.82 20.12 -5.61
CA LEU A 231 -2.47 20.66 -4.31
C LEU A 231 -1.00 21.11 -4.22
N ASN A 232 -0.24 21.07 -5.33
CA ASN A 232 1.21 21.29 -5.39
C ASN A 232 2.00 20.41 -4.40
N ALA A 233 1.45 19.26 -4.02
CA ALA A 233 2.07 18.32 -3.09
C ALA A 233 3.14 17.44 -3.77
N THR A 234 3.16 17.42 -5.10
CA THR A 234 4.07 16.61 -5.91
C THR A 234 4.54 17.34 -7.16
N ALA A 235 5.75 17.03 -7.63
CA ALA A 235 6.29 17.54 -8.89
C ALA A 235 5.58 16.93 -10.11
N GLN A 236 5.57 17.67 -11.23
CA GLN A 236 4.96 17.29 -12.51
C GLN A 236 5.28 15.86 -13.01
N PRO A 237 6.50 15.31 -12.81
CA PRO A 237 6.80 13.94 -13.25
C PRO A 237 5.96 12.84 -12.57
N VAL A 238 5.40 13.10 -11.38
CA VAL A 238 4.61 12.08 -10.64
C VAL A 238 3.33 11.71 -11.37
N MET A 239 2.65 12.69 -11.98
CA MET A 239 1.45 12.43 -12.79
C MET A 239 1.79 11.58 -14.02
N MET A 240 2.91 11.90 -14.68
CA MET A 240 3.41 11.12 -15.81
C MET A 240 3.77 9.69 -15.41
N ILE A 241 4.48 9.51 -14.29
CA ILE A 241 4.82 8.18 -13.76
C ILE A 241 3.54 7.38 -13.48
N ALA A 242 2.51 8.00 -12.88
CA ALA A 242 1.25 7.33 -12.59
C ALA A 242 0.57 6.84 -13.87
N VAL A 243 0.44 7.70 -14.89
CA VAL A 243 -0.17 7.35 -16.18
C VAL A 243 0.63 6.26 -16.89
N LEU A 244 1.96 6.40 -17.00
CA LEU A 244 2.81 5.40 -17.66
C LEU A 244 2.81 4.07 -16.91
N SER A 245 2.80 4.09 -15.58
CA SER A 245 2.71 2.86 -14.77
C SER A 245 1.40 2.12 -15.01
N MET A 246 0.28 2.82 -15.17
CA MET A 246 -1.02 2.21 -15.46
C MET A 246 -1.08 1.63 -16.88
N ILE A 247 -0.57 2.36 -17.87
CA ILE A 247 -0.47 1.86 -19.25
C ILE A 247 0.39 0.59 -19.27
N PHE A 248 1.58 0.65 -18.66
CA PHE A 248 2.49 -0.48 -18.57
C PHE A 248 1.88 -1.66 -17.82
N ALA A 249 1.21 -1.43 -16.69
CA ALA A 249 0.52 -2.45 -15.91
C ALA A 249 -0.57 -3.17 -16.72
N THR A 250 -1.37 -2.41 -17.46
CA THR A 250 -2.47 -2.94 -18.26
C THR A 250 -1.94 -3.81 -19.40
N ILE A 251 -0.92 -3.32 -20.11
CA ILE A 251 -0.26 -4.07 -21.19
C ILE A 251 0.41 -5.33 -20.63
N ALA A 252 1.21 -5.19 -19.58
CA ALA A 252 1.92 -6.31 -18.97
C ALA A 252 0.95 -7.38 -18.45
N SER A 253 -0.11 -6.98 -17.72
CA SER A 253 -1.12 -7.90 -17.22
C SER A 253 -1.87 -8.57 -18.38
N SER A 254 -2.28 -7.84 -19.42
CA SER A 254 -2.96 -8.43 -20.58
C SER A 254 -2.10 -9.45 -21.33
N ILE A 255 -0.80 -9.23 -21.44
CA ILE A 255 0.12 -10.18 -22.08
C ILE A 255 0.32 -11.42 -21.19
N LEU A 256 0.63 -11.21 -19.91
CA LEU A 256 0.95 -12.30 -18.98
C LEU A 256 -0.27 -13.16 -18.63
N THR A 257 -1.47 -12.58 -18.64
CA THR A 257 -2.72 -13.31 -18.36
C THR A 257 -3.27 -14.06 -19.57
N ARG A 258 -2.72 -13.83 -20.78
CA ARG A 258 -3.14 -14.56 -21.98
C ARG A 258 -2.87 -16.06 -21.85
N ASP A 259 -1.66 -16.40 -21.42
CA ASP A 259 -1.16 -17.78 -21.26
C ASP A 259 -0.59 -17.94 -19.84
N PHE A 260 -1.38 -17.54 -18.83
CA PHE A 260 -0.94 -17.38 -17.45
C PHE A 260 -0.32 -18.65 -16.85
N GLU A 261 -0.82 -19.83 -17.21
CA GLU A 261 -0.28 -21.11 -16.73
C GLU A 261 1.14 -21.36 -17.24
N GLN A 262 1.39 -21.08 -18.53
CA GLN A 262 2.70 -21.27 -19.16
C GLN A 262 3.70 -20.26 -18.62
N TYR A 263 3.30 -19.00 -18.48
CA TYR A 263 4.16 -17.96 -17.89
C TYR A 263 4.45 -18.27 -16.42
N ALA A 264 3.47 -18.73 -15.65
CA ALA A 264 3.68 -19.09 -14.24
C ALA A 264 4.65 -20.26 -14.12
N GLU A 265 4.57 -21.25 -15.01
CA GLU A 265 5.52 -22.36 -15.04
C GLU A 265 6.95 -21.90 -15.37
N ARG A 266 7.11 -21.08 -16.42
CA ARG A 266 8.42 -20.50 -16.79
C ARG A 266 9.01 -19.69 -15.65
N PHE A 267 8.24 -18.79 -15.04
CA PHE A 267 8.71 -17.98 -13.91
C PHE A 267 9.02 -18.85 -12.68
N SER A 268 8.23 -19.89 -12.42
CA SER A 268 8.50 -20.82 -11.31
C SER A 268 9.79 -21.62 -11.51
N SER A 269 10.21 -21.83 -12.76
CA SER A 269 11.45 -22.54 -13.09
C SER A 269 12.71 -21.68 -12.92
N ILE A 270 12.57 -20.35 -13.00
CA ILE A 270 13.65 -19.39 -12.72
C ILE A 270 13.97 -19.37 -11.22
N VAL A 271 12.98 -19.62 -10.36
CA VAL A 271 13.19 -19.62 -8.90
C VAL A 271 13.98 -20.86 -8.49
N PRO A 272 15.13 -20.71 -7.80
CA PRO A 272 15.93 -21.85 -7.35
C PRO A 272 15.11 -22.84 -6.52
N VAL A 273 15.29 -24.14 -6.79
CA VAL A 273 14.59 -25.25 -6.09
C VAL A 273 14.61 -25.12 -4.56
N PRO A 274 15.71 -24.72 -3.88
CA PRO A 274 15.72 -24.56 -2.43
C PRO A 274 14.75 -23.49 -1.93
N ILE A 275 14.59 -22.39 -2.68
CA ILE A 275 13.69 -21.29 -2.32
C ILE A 275 12.25 -21.73 -2.58
N ARG A 276 12.00 -22.42 -3.69
CA ARG A 276 10.68 -22.98 -4.02
C ARG A 276 10.19 -23.96 -2.94
N LEU A 277 11.01 -24.95 -2.59
CA LEU A 277 10.67 -25.91 -1.55
C LEU A 277 10.45 -25.25 -0.18
N PHE A 278 11.27 -24.24 0.15
CA PHE A 278 11.09 -23.47 1.37
C PHE A 278 9.75 -22.73 1.39
N GLY A 279 9.42 -21.99 0.34
CA GLY A 279 8.16 -21.23 0.30
C GLY A 279 6.93 -22.13 0.25
N ASP A 280 6.98 -23.25 -0.48
CA ASP A 280 5.88 -24.22 -0.50
C ASP A 280 5.69 -24.89 0.88
N GLN A 281 6.79 -25.17 1.61
CA GLN A 281 6.71 -25.65 2.99
C GLN A 281 6.09 -24.60 3.92
N VAL A 282 6.55 -23.34 3.85
CA VAL A 282 5.98 -22.22 4.62
C VAL A 282 4.49 -22.09 4.37
N SER A 283 4.09 -22.11 3.11
CA SER A 283 2.70 -22.02 2.66
C SER A 283 1.86 -23.16 3.24
N SER A 284 2.37 -24.40 3.20
CA SER A 284 1.70 -25.56 3.80
C SER A 284 1.55 -25.43 5.32
N TYR A 285 2.55 -24.91 6.03
CA TYR A 285 2.46 -24.69 7.47
C TYR A 285 1.48 -23.58 7.83
N ILE A 286 1.47 -22.47 7.09
CA ILE A 286 0.52 -21.37 7.28
C ILE A 286 -0.89 -21.86 6.96
N ASN A 287 -1.09 -22.57 5.85
CA ASN A 287 -2.41 -23.06 5.50
C ASN A 287 -2.92 -24.11 6.51
N LYS A 288 -2.06 -25.01 7.01
CA LYS A 288 -2.40 -25.91 8.13
C LYS A 288 -2.72 -25.16 9.43
N ALA A 289 -2.08 -24.02 9.69
CA ALA A 289 -2.40 -23.17 10.84
C ALA A 289 -3.70 -22.38 10.67
N LEU A 290 -4.10 -22.09 9.43
CA LEU A 290 -5.34 -21.37 9.08
C LEU A 290 -6.55 -22.30 8.95
N GLU A 291 -6.39 -23.48 8.35
CA GLU A 291 -7.43 -24.50 8.15
C GLU A 291 -7.57 -25.46 9.35
N GLY A 292 -6.52 -25.63 10.14
CA GLY A 292 -6.49 -26.57 11.28
C GLY A 292 -6.91 -25.94 12.61
N ARG A 293 -7.49 -26.76 13.50
CA ARG A 293 -7.62 -26.52 14.95
C ARG A 293 -6.24 -26.40 15.65
N ILE A 294 -5.35 -25.56 15.16
CA ILE A 294 -4.10 -25.19 15.82
C ILE A 294 -4.37 -23.90 16.58
N SER A 295 -4.09 -23.95 17.88
CA SER A 295 -4.60 -23.10 18.98
C SER A 295 -4.85 -21.63 18.62
N LEU A 296 -5.90 -21.04 19.21
CA LEU A 296 -6.12 -19.59 19.29
C LEU A 296 -4.81 -18.82 19.51
N ALA A 297 -3.83 -19.39 20.21
CA ALA A 297 -2.51 -18.81 20.44
C ALA A 297 -1.70 -18.48 19.17
N VAL A 298 -1.80 -19.23 18.07
CA VAL A 298 -1.08 -18.91 16.82
C VAL A 298 -1.73 -17.71 16.12
N ARG A 299 -3.06 -17.70 16.05
CA ARG A 299 -3.83 -16.58 15.50
C ARG A 299 -3.67 -15.33 16.36
N GLU A 300 -3.74 -15.45 17.68
CA GLU A 300 -3.48 -14.38 18.64
C GLU A 300 -2.04 -13.86 18.55
N ALA A 301 -1.06 -14.75 18.41
CA ALA A 301 0.34 -14.33 18.22
C ALA A 301 0.48 -13.55 16.91
N LEU A 302 -0.08 -14.02 15.80
CA LEU A 302 0.04 -13.34 14.50
C LEU A 302 -0.68 -11.98 14.52
N ILE A 303 -1.86 -11.90 15.13
CA ILE A 303 -2.58 -10.63 15.35
C ILE A 303 -1.79 -9.70 16.27
N ARG A 304 -1.18 -10.22 17.35
CA ARG A 304 -0.35 -9.45 18.28
C ARG A 304 0.92 -8.94 17.61
N VAL A 305 1.57 -9.75 16.78
CA VAL A 305 2.75 -9.34 15.99
C VAL A 305 2.37 -8.21 15.04
N LEU A 306 1.26 -8.34 14.31
CA LEU A 306 0.78 -7.29 13.42
C LEU A 306 0.41 -6.02 14.20
N GLY A 307 -0.23 -6.16 15.37
CA GLY A 307 -0.61 -5.06 16.25
C GLY A 307 0.59 -4.33 16.86
N GLU A 308 1.59 -5.06 17.37
CA GLU A 308 2.83 -4.48 17.91
C GLU A 308 3.73 -3.91 16.82
N SER A 309 3.73 -4.54 15.64
CA SER A 309 4.40 -3.96 14.47
C SER A 309 3.73 -2.63 14.08
N ALA A 310 2.40 -2.59 14.03
CA ALA A 310 1.60 -1.37 13.84
C ALA A 310 1.89 -0.31 14.92
N SER A 311 1.98 -0.70 16.19
CA SER A 311 2.30 0.20 17.31
C SER A 311 3.69 0.82 17.15
N MET A 312 4.69 0.03 16.73
CA MET A 312 6.04 0.52 16.45
C MET A 312 6.08 1.48 15.26
N ILE A 313 5.27 1.26 14.22
CA ILE A 313 5.12 2.21 13.10
C ILE A 313 4.66 3.56 13.64
N VAL A 314 3.62 3.54 14.46
CA VAL A 314 3.02 4.75 15.03
C VAL A 314 4.00 5.46 15.96
N VAL A 315 4.71 4.73 16.83
CA VAL A 315 5.72 5.30 17.73
C VAL A 315 6.90 5.89 16.96
N ALA A 316 7.41 5.22 15.93
CA ALA A 316 8.47 5.75 15.08
C ALA A 316 8.04 7.01 14.34
N PHE A 317 6.79 7.04 13.86
CA PHE A 317 6.20 8.22 13.25
C PHE A 317 6.06 9.38 14.24
N ILE A 318 5.60 9.11 15.47
CA ILE A 318 5.52 10.11 16.55
C ILE A 318 6.92 10.65 16.90
N ALA A 319 7.92 9.78 17.04
CA ALA A 319 9.28 10.17 17.39
C ALA A 319 9.93 11.05 16.31
N SER A 320 9.73 10.70 15.03
CA SER A 320 10.17 11.54 13.92
C SER A 320 9.44 12.88 13.87
N SER A 321 8.15 12.88 14.16
CA SER A 321 7.38 14.12 14.21
C SER A 321 7.83 15.01 15.37
N ALA A 322 8.24 14.43 16.51
CA ALA A 322 8.78 15.17 17.64
C ALA A 322 10.13 15.83 17.30
N LEU A 323 11.04 15.13 16.61
CA LEU A 323 12.29 15.72 16.11
C LEU A 323 12.03 16.91 15.18
N TYR A 324 11.04 16.79 14.31
CA TYR A 324 10.66 17.85 13.39
C TYR A 324 10.05 19.07 14.11
N VAL A 325 9.22 18.86 15.13
CA VAL A 325 8.70 19.95 15.96
C VAL A 325 9.85 20.66 16.70
N VAL A 326 10.80 19.91 17.26
CA VAL A 326 11.99 20.49 17.90
C VAL A 326 12.83 21.31 16.91
N ASP A 327 12.99 20.84 15.66
CA ASP A 327 13.63 21.60 14.57
C ASP A 327 12.88 22.91 14.28
N SER A 328 11.55 22.88 14.25
CA SER A 328 10.73 24.05 13.93
C SER A 328 10.75 25.17 14.99
N PHE A 329 11.06 24.85 16.24
CA PHE A 329 11.20 25.83 17.33
C PHE A 329 12.58 26.50 17.37
N LEU A 330 13.55 26.00 16.61
CA LEU A 330 14.89 26.60 16.54
C LEU A 330 14.89 27.73 15.50
N SER A 331 15.18 28.95 15.95
CA SER A 331 15.18 30.16 15.10
C SER A 331 16.39 30.20 14.17
N TYR A 332 16.18 30.66 12.93
CA TYR A 332 17.25 30.94 11.96
C TYR A 332 18.11 32.15 12.42
N PRO A 333 19.44 32.16 12.20
CA PRO A 333 20.31 31.13 11.61
C PRO A 333 20.84 30.10 12.63
N HIS A 334 21.01 28.85 12.20
CA HIS A 334 21.43 27.76 13.07
C HIS A 334 22.96 27.75 13.27
N ASN A 335 23.41 27.57 14.52
CA ASN A 335 24.77 27.14 14.82
C ASN A 335 24.97 25.70 14.33
N MET A 336 26.06 25.40 13.61
CA MET A 336 26.37 24.06 13.08
C MET A 336 26.26 22.94 14.14
N VAL A 337 26.57 23.28 15.39
CA VAL A 337 26.48 22.39 16.54
C VAL A 337 25.05 21.87 16.77
N PHE A 338 24.03 22.71 16.63
CA PHE A 338 22.63 22.30 16.83
C PHE A 338 22.15 21.34 15.74
N THR A 339 22.55 21.56 14.49
CA THR A 339 22.24 20.64 13.40
C THR A 339 22.89 19.28 13.60
N PHE A 340 24.14 19.23 14.08
CA PHE A 340 24.80 17.98 14.45
C PHE A 340 24.09 17.25 15.60
N ILE A 341 23.58 17.98 16.60
CA ILE A 341 22.82 17.39 17.72
C ILE A 341 21.51 16.76 17.22
N ILE A 342 20.80 17.43 16.31
CA ILE A 342 19.54 16.92 15.73
C ILE A 342 19.80 15.67 14.89
N ILE A 343 20.84 15.68 14.05
CA ILE A 343 21.23 14.50 13.25
C ILE A 343 21.64 13.34 14.18
N ALA A 344 22.41 13.61 15.23
CA ALA A 344 22.79 12.60 16.21
C ALA A 344 21.55 12.03 16.95
N ALA A 345 20.59 12.88 17.32
CA ALA A 345 19.33 12.45 17.94
C ALA A 345 18.48 11.60 17.00
N ALA A 346 18.40 11.96 15.72
CA ALA A 346 17.71 11.18 14.69
C ALA A 346 18.35 9.80 14.48
N VAL A 347 19.68 9.73 14.43
CA VAL A 347 20.42 8.46 14.31
C VAL A 347 20.24 7.60 15.56
N LEU A 348 20.28 8.17 16.76
CA LEU A 348 20.05 7.46 18.01
C LEU A 348 18.62 6.91 18.11
N LEU A 349 17.63 7.70 17.69
CA LEU A 349 16.23 7.25 17.63
C LEU A 349 16.04 6.12 16.62
N ALA A 350 16.63 6.23 15.42
CA ALA A 350 16.62 5.16 14.44
C ALA A 350 17.26 3.88 14.98
N PHE A 351 18.39 4.00 15.69
CA PHE A 351 19.07 2.87 16.33
C PHE A 351 18.21 2.23 17.43
N GLU A 352 17.56 3.01 18.29
CA GLU A 352 16.71 2.51 19.37
C GLU A 352 15.45 1.82 18.82
N ILE A 353 14.86 2.35 17.75
CA ILE A 353 13.75 1.70 17.03
C ILE A 353 14.21 0.35 16.45
N LEU A 354 15.36 0.31 15.76
CA LEU A 354 15.96 -0.92 15.24
C LEU A 354 16.24 -1.94 16.37
N ARG A 355 16.74 -1.49 17.51
CA ARG A 355 17.01 -2.32 18.68
C ARG A 355 15.73 -2.88 19.29
N ARG A 356 14.69 -2.06 19.45
CA ARG A 356 13.38 -2.46 20.01
C ARG A 356 12.65 -3.43 19.08
N ILE A 357 12.72 -3.21 17.77
CA ILE A 357 12.18 -4.13 16.75
C ILE A 357 12.89 -5.49 16.84
N ARG A 358 14.22 -5.48 16.98
CA ARG A 358 15.01 -6.70 17.13
C ARG A 358 14.65 -7.47 18.41
N SER A 359 14.55 -6.77 19.54
CA SER A 359 14.18 -7.42 20.81
C SER A 359 12.75 -7.97 20.79
N HIS A 360 11.81 -7.27 20.15
CA HIS A 360 10.45 -7.76 19.97
C HIS A 360 10.37 -8.96 19.04
N ALA A 361 11.13 -8.97 17.93
CA ALA A 361 11.21 -10.12 17.05
C ALA A 361 11.75 -11.35 17.80
N ASP A 362 12.74 -11.17 18.67
CA ASP A 362 13.30 -12.24 19.50
C ASP A 362 12.31 -12.70 20.59
N PHE A 363 11.59 -11.77 21.25
CA PHE A 363 10.56 -12.09 22.25
C PHE A 363 9.35 -12.82 21.65
N LEU A 364 8.80 -12.34 20.54
CA LEU A 364 7.67 -12.96 19.85
C LEU A 364 8.05 -14.32 19.28
N CYS A 365 9.28 -14.45 18.77
CA CYS A 365 9.86 -15.74 18.45
C CYS A 365 9.79 -16.66 19.67
N GLN A 366 10.35 -16.25 20.82
CA GLN A 366 10.43 -17.06 22.04
C GLN A 366 9.06 -17.42 22.64
N GLU A 367 8.10 -16.50 22.67
CA GLU A 367 6.73 -16.76 23.14
C GLU A 367 6.03 -17.78 22.22
N PHE A 368 6.24 -17.67 20.90
CA PHE A 368 5.75 -18.64 19.92
C PHE A 368 6.44 -20.01 20.09
N LEU A 369 7.75 -20.01 20.31
CA LEU A 369 8.57 -21.22 20.54
C LEU A 369 8.11 -22.03 21.76
N CYS A 370 7.55 -21.35 22.77
CA CYS A 370 7.02 -21.97 23.99
C CYS A 370 5.55 -22.42 23.84
N LYS A 371 4.71 -21.66 23.13
CA LYS A 371 3.26 -21.94 23.03
C LYS A 371 2.86 -22.88 21.90
N SER A 372 3.66 -23.02 20.85
CA SER A 372 3.24 -23.70 19.62
C SER A 372 3.18 -25.23 19.74
N GLY A 373 3.86 -25.87 20.69
CA GLY A 373 3.87 -27.34 20.82
C GLY A 373 4.42 -28.09 19.59
N ILE A 374 5.01 -27.38 18.62
CA ILE A 374 5.58 -27.93 17.39
C ILE A 374 7.01 -28.41 17.71
N SER A 375 7.21 -29.73 17.74
CA SER A 375 8.49 -30.35 18.07
C SER A 375 9.55 -30.29 16.96
N ASP A 376 9.19 -29.93 15.72
CA ASP A 376 10.16 -29.87 14.62
C ASP A 376 11.07 -28.62 14.75
N PRO A 377 12.38 -28.80 15.03
CA PRO A 377 13.33 -27.69 15.19
C PRO A 377 13.45 -26.83 13.91
N ARG A 378 13.12 -27.39 12.75
CA ARG A 378 13.21 -26.71 11.45
C ARG A 378 12.11 -25.67 11.29
N THR A 379 10.86 -26.03 11.58
CA THR A 379 9.69 -25.14 11.55
C THR A 379 9.82 -23.99 12.55
N LYS A 380 10.40 -24.28 13.71
CA LYS A 380 10.73 -23.33 14.78
C LYS A 380 11.68 -22.20 14.30
N LYS A 381 12.77 -22.59 13.64
CA LYS A 381 13.80 -21.68 13.12
C LYS A 381 13.32 -20.89 11.90
N LEU A 382 12.42 -21.49 11.13
CA LEU A 382 11.86 -20.96 9.89
C LEU A 382 10.79 -19.88 10.15
N LEU A 383 9.88 -20.11 11.10
CA LEU A 383 8.89 -19.08 11.46
C LEU A 383 9.55 -17.88 12.16
N SER A 384 10.52 -18.13 13.04
CA SER A 384 11.40 -17.09 13.62
C SER A 384 12.02 -16.21 12.54
N SER A 385 12.54 -16.85 11.48
CA SER A 385 13.17 -16.12 10.40
C SER A 385 12.20 -15.33 9.53
N LEU A 386 11.00 -15.84 9.27
CA LEU A 386 9.97 -15.14 8.52
C LEU A 386 9.44 -13.92 9.28
N MET A 387 9.20 -14.08 10.58
CA MET A 387 8.82 -12.96 11.45
C MET A 387 9.92 -11.92 11.54
N PHE A 388 11.19 -12.34 11.65
CA PHE A 388 12.32 -11.43 11.62
C PHE A 388 12.41 -10.70 10.28
N ILE A 389 12.26 -11.40 9.15
CA ILE A 389 12.32 -10.79 7.82
C ILE A 389 11.15 -9.81 7.61
N SER A 390 9.93 -10.16 8.03
CA SER A 390 8.78 -9.26 7.92
C SER A 390 8.93 -8.03 8.81
N LEU A 391 9.37 -8.18 10.07
CA LEU A 391 9.63 -7.04 10.95
C LEU A 391 10.80 -6.19 10.45
N THR A 392 11.87 -6.78 9.91
CA THR A 392 13.03 -6.04 9.41
C THR A 392 12.70 -5.30 8.10
N ALA A 393 11.91 -5.92 7.22
CA ALA A 393 11.43 -5.28 6.00
C ALA A 393 10.45 -4.14 6.31
N LEU A 394 9.56 -4.33 7.28
CA LEU A 394 8.66 -3.29 7.76
C LEU A 394 9.42 -2.15 8.45
N ALA A 395 10.44 -2.46 9.25
CA ALA A 395 11.34 -1.49 9.87
C ALA A 395 12.13 -0.68 8.84
N ALA A 396 12.63 -1.34 7.80
CA ALA A 396 13.34 -0.69 6.71
C ALA A 396 12.41 0.23 5.90
N LEU A 397 11.19 -0.24 5.59
CA LEU A 397 10.15 0.56 4.95
C LEU A 397 9.86 1.82 5.78
N LEU A 398 9.67 1.66 7.09
CA LEU A 398 9.45 2.74 8.05
C LEU A 398 10.59 3.72 8.12
N ALA A 399 11.82 3.22 8.26
CA ALA A 399 13.03 4.04 8.30
C ALA A 399 13.14 4.86 7.02
N THR A 400 12.83 4.29 5.84
CA THR A 400 12.80 5.03 4.59
C THR A 400 11.67 6.07 4.55
N LEU A 401 10.47 5.72 5.02
CA LEU A 401 9.28 6.60 4.98
C LEU A 401 9.41 7.80 5.93
N VAL A 402 10.07 7.58 7.06
CA VAL A 402 10.39 8.57 8.10
C VAL A 402 11.60 9.41 7.71
N ALA A 403 12.66 8.80 7.18
CA ALA A 403 13.90 9.50 6.85
C ALA A 403 13.80 10.34 5.58
N SER A 404 13.04 9.93 4.56
CA SER A 404 13.24 10.48 3.21
C SER A 404 12.97 11.96 3.08
N LYS A 405 12.04 12.55 3.86
CA LYS A 405 11.69 13.98 3.71
C LYS A 405 12.43 14.85 4.72
N TYR A 406 12.55 14.40 5.97
CA TYR A 406 13.19 15.18 7.02
C TYR A 406 14.71 15.20 6.89
N VAL A 407 15.34 14.06 6.62
CA VAL A 407 16.80 13.98 6.43
C VAL A 407 17.21 14.73 5.17
N GLU A 408 16.39 14.66 4.12
CA GLU A 408 16.60 15.41 2.88
C GLU A 408 16.49 16.93 3.10
N ASP A 409 15.47 17.41 3.82
CA ASP A 409 15.33 18.83 4.17
C ASP A 409 16.47 19.34 5.06
N VAL A 410 16.92 18.56 6.05
CA VAL A 410 18.02 18.94 6.95
C VAL A 410 19.36 18.95 6.22
N ILE A 411 19.66 17.95 5.39
CA ILE A 411 20.91 17.88 4.62
C ILE A 411 20.93 18.97 3.53
N ASN A 412 19.81 19.20 2.84
CA ASN A 412 19.68 20.27 1.84
C ASN A 412 19.92 21.65 2.45
N ARG A 413 19.52 21.89 3.70
CA ARG A 413 19.77 23.15 4.42
C ARG A 413 21.24 23.37 4.80
N VAL A 414 22.04 22.31 4.93
CA VAL A 414 23.46 22.39 5.35
C VAL A 414 24.41 22.42 4.15
N ILE A 415 24.14 21.62 3.13
CA ILE A 415 25.08 21.35 2.01
C ILE A 415 24.56 21.92 0.68
N GLY A 416 23.36 22.49 0.67
CA GLY A 416 22.68 22.97 -0.53
C GLY A 416 21.83 21.89 -1.21
N PHE A 417 20.79 22.31 -1.93
CA PHE A 417 19.79 21.43 -2.53
C PHE A 417 20.37 20.35 -3.45
N ASP A 418 21.35 20.69 -4.30
CA ASP A 418 21.89 19.73 -5.29
C ASP A 418 22.69 18.58 -4.66
N VAL A 419 23.45 18.86 -3.59
CA VAL A 419 24.29 17.85 -2.92
C VAL A 419 23.50 17.10 -1.85
N GLY A 420 22.55 17.76 -1.19
CA GLY A 420 21.81 17.14 -0.11
C GLY A 420 20.86 16.03 -0.54
N HIS A 421 20.22 16.16 -1.71
CA HIS A 421 19.43 15.08 -2.33
C HIS A 421 20.28 13.85 -2.63
N LEU A 422 21.52 14.04 -3.10
CA LEU A 422 22.43 12.95 -3.45
C LEU A 422 22.98 12.23 -2.21
N VAL A 423 23.30 12.98 -1.15
CA VAL A 423 23.78 12.41 0.12
C VAL A 423 22.66 11.70 0.89
N ALA A 424 21.46 12.29 0.96
CA ALA A 424 20.29 11.68 1.59
C ALA A 424 19.90 10.36 0.90
N SER A 425 19.87 10.36 -0.44
CA SER A 425 19.58 9.14 -1.21
C SER A 425 20.65 8.06 -1.04
N LEU A 426 21.94 8.41 -0.99
CA LEU A 426 23.03 7.46 -0.70
C LEU A 426 22.89 6.82 0.70
N ILE A 427 22.53 7.60 1.72
CA ILE A 427 22.34 7.09 3.09
C ILE A 427 21.14 6.15 3.14
N ILE A 428 20.03 6.51 2.50
CA ILE A 428 18.82 5.67 2.44
C ILE A 428 19.11 4.36 1.69
N VAL A 429 19.81 4.42 0.55
CA VAL A 429 20.23 3.24 -0.20
C VAL A 429 21.22 2.39 0.61
N GLY A 430 22.15 2.99 1.35
CA GLY A 430 23.07 2.30 2.25
C GLY A 430 22.34 1.54 3.37
N LEU A 431 21.36 2.18 4.01
CA LEU A 431 20.52 1.55 5.03
C LEU A 431 19.65 0.42 4.46
N LEU A 432 19.05 0.62 3.28
CA LEU A 432 18.27 -0.41 2.59
C LEU A 432 19.14 -1.60 2.17
N THR A 433 20.35 -1.36 1.66
CA THR A 433 21.28 -2.43 1.28
C THR A 433 21.80 -3.20 2.48
N LEU A 434 22.08 -2.55 3.61
CA LEU A 434 22.41 -3.21 4.88
C LEU A 434 21.23 -4.03 5.41
N ALA A 435 20.02 -3.49 5.36
CA ALA A 435 18.81 -4.21 5.75
C ALA A 435 18.60 -5.44 4.85
N MET A 436 18.68 -5.29 3.53
CA MET A 436 18.59 -6.41 2.58
C MET A 436 19.71 -7.43 2.77
N TRP A 437 20.95 -6.99 3.03
CA TRP A 437 22.07 -7.88 3.32
C TRP A 437 21.84 -8.69 4.60
N SER A 438 21.27 -8.07 5.64
CA SER A 438 20.91 -8.77 6.88
C SER A 438 19.84 -9.84 6.66
N VAL A 439 18.87 -9.56 5.78
CA VAL A 439 17.82 -10.49 5.35
C VAL A 439 18.42 -11.63 4.52
N ILE A 440 19.21 -11.32 3.49
CA ILE A 440 19.84 -12.28 2.57
C ILE A 440 20.82 -13.19 3.31
N SER A 441 21.65 -12.65 4.20
CA SER A 441 22.62 -13.44 4.96
C SER A 441 21.95 -14.44 5.91
N ARG A 442 20.81 -14.08 6.52
CA ARG A 442 20.01 -15.02 7.32
C ARG A 442 19.27 -16.03 6.45
N LEU A 443 18.67 -15.61 5.34
CA LEU A 443 18.08 -16.52 4.34
C LEU A 443 19.10 -17.55 3.85
N ARG A 444 20.36 -17.15 3.64
CA ARG A 444 21.46 -18.04 3.27
C ARG A 444 21.81 -19.03 4.39
N LYS A 445 21.83 -18.58 5.65
CA LYS A 445 22.00 -19.47 6.82
C LYS A 445 20.84 -20.45 6.98
N LEU A 446 19.61 -20.05 6.68
CA LEU A 446 18.44 -20.94 6.66
C LEU A 446 18.53 -21.97 5.54
N ALA A 447 18.91 -21.55 4.32
CA ALA A 447 19.09 -22.45 3.19
C ALA A 447 20.15 -23.52 3.47
N LEU A 448 21.19 -23.20 4.26
CA LEU A 448 22.21 -24.16 4.71
C LEU A 448 21.67 -25.15 5.75
N VAL A 449 20.87 -24.69 6.71
CA VAL A 449 20.21 -25.54 7.72
C VAL A 449 19.19 -26.48 7.06
N VAL A 450 18.41 -25.99 6.10
CA VAL A 450 17.44 -26.79 5.33
C VAL A 450 18.14 -27.84 4.45
N ARG A 451 19.36 -27.57 3.98
CA ARG A 451 20.20 -28.53 3.23
C ARG A 451 20.89 -29.59 4.09
N GLY A 452 20.66 -29.64 5.41
CA GLY A 452 21.29 -30.63 6.29
C GLY A 452 22.81 -30.45 6.44
N LYS A 453 23.35 -29.27 6.12
CA LYS A 453 24.75 -28.91 6.35
C LYS A 453 24.82 -27.81 7.39
N GLY A 454 24.76 -28.20 8.65
CA GLY A 454 24.91 -27.29 9.78
C GLY A 454 24.65 -28.02 11.09
N THR A 455 25.59 -28.86 11.51
CA THR A 455 25.87 -29.10 12.92
C THR A 455 26.33 -27.82 13.58
#